data_AF-A0A7G8HKC2-F1
#
_entry.id   AF-A0A7G8HKC2-F1
#
_cell.length_a   1.000
_cell.length_b   1.000
_cell.length_c   1.000
_cell.angle_alpha   90.00
_cell.angle_beta   90.00
_cell.angle_gamma   90.00
#
_symmetry.space_group_name_H-M   'P 1'
#
loop_
_entity.id
_entity.type
_entity.pdbx_description
1 polymer ?
#
loop_
_entity_poly.entity_id
_entity_poly.type
_entity_poly.pdbx_seq_one_letter_code
_entity_poly.pdbx_strand_id
1 'polypeptide(L)'
;MEADKLVESVKFLLRSVRDLSDRFVESNKGISNTFESVYDDIRTVQEQLDEVKLAVDNAIDEQLLSSAGNQTNKELPVKDDDQRHRIPTLNMPLEGLLDVYRNSPALLQPFARPCSISGKTLSGEISEIELEIFAQGTTWVIETQDGEWVLVPRPGMLQRQKQVEGLGRLFEISVDGVLPAEVELLKAGTATVIEHGRRWYLKHKGEVGIQADPLQRSIENRLLRLEQKLEAFEQSTTIN
;
A
#
# COMPACT_ATOMS: atom_id res chain seq x y z
N MET A 1 46.97 -35.88 -39.42
CA MET A 1 46.90 -35.86 -37.93
C MET A 1 46.23 -34.60 -37.38
N GLU A 2 46.57 -33.38 -37.84
CA GLU A 2 45.86 -32.16 -37.41
C GLU A 2 44.47 -31.99 -38.04
N ALA A 3 44.31 -32.34 -39.32
CA ALA A 3 43.03 -32.27 -40.02
C ALA A 3 41.95 -33.19 -39.38
N ASP A 4 42.34 -34.38 -38.93
CA ASP A 4 41.41 -35.33 -38.29
C ASP A 4 40.89 -34.81 -36.94
N LYS A 5 41.75 -34.16 -36.14
CA LYS A 5 41.34 -33.53 -34.88
C LYS A 5 40.39 -32.35 -35.10
N LEU A 6 40.59 -31.60 -36.18
CA LEU A 6 39.72 -30.49 -36.57
C LEU A 6 38.34 -30.99 -37.00
N VAL A 7 38.30 -32.08 -37.79
CA VAL A 7 37.05 -32.74 -38.18
C VAL A 7 36.31 -33.29 -36.97
N GLU A 8 37.02 -33.86 -36.00
CA GLU A 8 36.42 -34.40 -34.77
C GLU A 8 35.87 -33.28 -33.85
N SER A 9 36.59 -32.16 -33.73
CA SER A 9 36.12 -30.97 -33.00
C SER A 9 34.86 -30.35 -33.65
N VAL A 10 34.83 -30.26 -34.99
CA VAL A 10 33.64 -29.77 -35.71
C VAL A 10 32.45 -30.72 -35.53
N LYS A 11 32.68 -32.04 -35.57
CA LYS A 11 31.62 -33.03 -35.29
C LYS A 11 31.07 -32.91 -33.87
N PHE A 12 31.93 -32.67 -32.88
CA PHE A 12 31.51 -32.47 -31.50
C PHE A 12 30.67 -31.20 -31.32
N LEU A 13 31.09 -30.09 -31.94
CA LEU A 13 30.34 -28.84 -31.92
C LEU A 13 28.97 -28.99 -32.61
N LEU A 14 28.92 -29.67 -33.76
CA LEU A 14 27.66 -29.93 -34.47
C LEU A 14 26.69 -30.79 -33.66
N ARG A 15 27.19 -31.79 -32.90
CA ARG A 15 26.37 -32.55 -31.96
C ARG A 15 25.86 -31.68 -30.81
N SER A 16 26.73 -30.85 -30.24
CA SER A 16 26.35 -29.94 -29.15
C SER A 16 25.29 -28.91 -29.58
N VAL A 17 25.40 -28.39 -30.80
CA VAL A 17 24.40 -27.48 -31.39
C VAL A 17 23.08 -28.20 -31.64
N ARG A 18 23.12 -29.45 -32.12
CA ARG A 18 21.92 -30.28 -32.31
C ARG A 18 21.21 -30.55 -30.99
N ASP A 19 21.94 -30.97 -29.96
CA ASP A 19 21.38 -31.24 -28.63
C ASP A 19 20.77 -29.97 -28.01
N LEU A 20 21.38 -28.81 -28.22
CA LEU A 20 20.83 -27.52 -27.77
C LEU A 20 19.54 -27.16 -28.52
N SER A 21 19.51 -27.40 -29.83
CA SER A 21 18.33 -27.19 -30.67
C SER A 21 17.17 -28.09 -30.24
N ASP A 22 17.44 -29.36 -29.97
CA ASP A 22 16.42 -30.33 -29.54
C ASP A 22 15.82 -29.92 -28.17
N ARG A 23 16.67 -29.49 -27.23
CA ARG A 23 16.21 -28.93 -25.94
C ARG A 23 15.38 -27.66 -26.08
N PHE A 24 15.73 -26.79 -27.04
CA PHE A 24 14.96 -25.58 -27.30
C PHE A 24 13.57 -25.90 -27.85
N VAL A 25 13.48 -26.89 -28.75
CA VAL A 25 12.19 -27.38 -29.29
C VAL A 25 11.33 -28.00 -28.18
N GLU A 26 11.91 -28.81 -27.30
CA GLU A 26 11.21 -29.39 -26.15
C GLU A 26 10.73 -28.31 -25.18
N SER A 27 11.57 -27.33 -24.85
CA SER A 27 11.20 -26.22 -23.98
C SER A 27 10.06 -25.39 -24.59
N ASN A 28 10.10 -25.13 -25.89
CA ASN A 28 9.06 -24.36 -26.58
C ASN A 28 7.72 -25.12 -26.58
N LYS A 29 7.76 -26.46 -26.75
CA LYS A 29 6.57 -27.31 -26.62
C LYS A 29 6.01 -27.30 -25.19
N GLY A 30 6.87 -27.33 -24.18
CA GLY A 30 6.47 -27.19 -22.77
C GLY A 30 5.80 -25.84 -22.50
N ILE A 31 6.34 -24.76 -23.05
CA ILE A 31 5.78 -23.41 -22.96
C ILE A 31 4.39 -23.36 -23.63
N SER A 32 4.24 -23.91 -24.84
CA SER A 32 2.93 -23.97 -25.51
C SER A 32 1.88 -24.71 -24.68
N ASN A 33 2.22 -25.86 -24.09
CA ASN A 33 1.30 -26.61 -23.23
C ASN A 33 0.92 -25.81 -21.97
N THR A 34 1.84 -25.05 -21.38
CA THR A 34 1.51 -24.19 -20.23
C THR A 34 0.58 -23.04 -20.60
N PHE A 35 0.75 -22.44 -21.78
CA PHE A 35 -0.17 -21.42 -22.25
C PHE A 35 -1.57 -21.97 -22.46
N GLU A 36 -1.68 -23.16 -23.05
CA GLU A 36 -2.97 -23.84 -23.26
C GLU A 36 -3.69 -24.12 -21.94
N SER A 37 -2.98 -24.63 -20.93
CA SER A 37 -3.51 -24.80 -19.57
C SER A 37 -4.00 -23.48 -18.96
N VAL A 38 -3.24 -22.39 -19.11
CA VAL A 38 -3.63 -21.08 -18.57
C VAL A 38 -4.87 -20.53 -19.28
N TYR A 39 -5.02 -20.76 -20.59
CA TYR A 39 -6.22 -20.38 -21.32
C TYR A 39 -7.46 -21.13 -20.82
N ASP A 40 -7.34 -22.42 -20.56
CA ASP A 40 -8.42 -23.24 -20.00
C ASP A 40 -8.79 -22.81 -18.57
N ASP A 41 -7.80 -22.48 -17.74
CA ASP A 41 -8.03 -21.95 -16.41
C ASP A 41 -8.76 -20.59 -16.45
N ILE A 42 -8.33 -19.67 -17.33
CA ILE A 42 -8.97 -18.36 -17.52
C ILE A 42 -10.43 -18.55 -17.95
N ARG A 43 -10.69 -19.49 -18.87
CA ARG A 43 -12.05 -19.79 -19.32
C ARG A 43 -12.91 -20.32 -18.17
N THR A 44 -12.39 -21.22 -17.35
CA THR A 44 -13.10 -21.78 -16.19
C THR A 44 -13.46 -20.69 -15.19
N VAL A 45 -12.52 -19.75 -14.93
CA VAL A 45 -12.77 -18.60 -14.04
C VAL A 45 -13.84 -17.67 -14.60
N GLN A 46 -13.88 -17.45 -15.92
CA GLN A 46 -14.93 -16.66 -16.56
C GLN A 46 -16.30 -17.30 -16.41
N GLU A 47 -16.40 -18.62 -16.63
CA GLU A 47 -17.65 -19.37 -16.46
C GLU A 47 -18.15 -19.27 -15.01
N GLN A 48 -17.27 -19.44 -14.01
CA GLN A 48 -17.62 -19.27 -12.60
C GLN A 48 -18.05 -17.83 -12.25
N LEU A 49 -17.40 -16.82 -12.83
CA LEU A 49 -17.76 -15.43 -12.60
C LEU A 49 -19.17 -15.12 -13.12
N ASP A 50 -19.55 -15.68 -14.27
CA ASP A 50 -20.88 -15.49 -14.84
C ASP A 50 -21.96 -16.24 -14.05
N GLU A 51 -21.66 -17.43 -13.52
CA GLU A 51 -22.55 -18.11 -12.56
C GLU A 51 -22.78 -17.29 -11.29
N VAL A 52 -21.73 -16.68 -10.73
CA VAL A 52 -21.83 -15.83 -9.55
C VAL A 52 -22.65 -14.57 -9.83
N LYS A 53 -22.45 -13.91 -10.98
CA LYS A 53 -23.28 -12.75 -11.37
C LYS A 53 -24.75 -13.13 -11.45
N LEU A 54 -25.06 -14.25 -12.09
CA LEU A 54 -26.44 -14.71 -12.23
C LEU A 54 -27.06 -15.06 -10.87
N ALA A 55 -26.29 -15.66 -9.96
CA ALA A 55 -26.73 -15.91 -8.59
C ALA A 55 -26.98 -14.61 -7.79
N VAL A 56 -26.14 -13.59 -7.97
CA VAL A 56 -26.32 -12.28 -7.35
C VAL A 56 -27.55 -11.57 -7.89
N ASP A 57 -27.75 -11.56 -9.21
CA ASP A 57 -28.92 -10.94 -9.83
C ASP A 57 -30.22 -11.62 -9.35
N ASN A 58 -30.24 -12.96 -9.29
CA ASN A 58 -31.38 -13.71 -8.75
C ASN A 58 -31.63 -13.39 -7.26
N ALA A 59 -30.59 -13.25 -6.45
CA ALA A 59 -30.73 -12.89 -5.03
C ALA A 59 -31.26 -11.46 -4.83
N ILE A 60 -30.88 -10.53 -5.72
CA ILE A 60 -31.41 -9.17 -5.74
C ILE A 60 -32.90 -9.20 -6.11
N ASP A 61 -33.27 -9.95 -7.15
CA ASP A 61 -34.67 -10.08 -7.57
C ASP A 61 -35.55 -10.74 -6.49
N GLU A 62 -35.03 -11.76 -5.78
CA GLU A 62 -35.72 -12.42 -4.67
C GLU A 62 -35.91 -11.46 -3.46
N GLN A 63 -34.94 -10.58 -3.19
CA GLN A 63 -35.09 -9.51 -2.20
C GLN A 63 -36.11 -8.45 -2.62
N LEU A 64 -36.17 -8.07 -3.89
CA LEU A 64 -37.15 -7.12 -4.39
C LEU A 64 -38.57 -7.70 -4.32
N LEU A 65 -38.76 -8.96 -4.69
CA LEU A 65 -40.06 -9.65 -4.63
C LEU A 65 -40.55 -9.87 -3.18
N SER A 66 -39.65 -10.20 -2.25
CA SER A 66 -39.99 -10.35 -0.82
C SER A 66 -40.27 -9.01 -0.12
N SER A 67 -39.73 -7.90 -0.63
CA SER A 67 -39.98 -6.54 -0.11
C SER A 67 -41.32 -5.91 -0.54
N ALA A 68 -41.99 -6.45 -1.57
CA ALA A 68 -43.27 -5.94 -2.06
C ALA A 68 -44.48 -6.28 -1.15
N GLY A 69 -44.35 -7.23 -0.22
CA GLY A 69 -45.46 -7.73 0.62
C GLY A 69 -45.63 -7.07 1.99
N ASN A 70 -44.74 -6.16 2.42
CA ASN A 70 -44.78 -5.59 3.77
C ASN A 70 -44.49 -4.08 3.78
N GLN A 71 -45.35 -3.30 3.13
CA GLN A 71 -45.47 -1.87 3.44
C GLN A 71 -46.31 -1.69 4.71
N THR A 72 -45.71 -2.00 5.85
CA THR A 72 -46.08 -1.33 7.10
C THR A 72 -44.80 -0.69 7.62
N ASN A 73 -44.86 0.61 7.91
CA ASN A 73 -43.80 1.40 8.53
C ASN A 73 -43.07 0.59 9.61
N LYS A 74 -41.98 -0.07 9.24
CA LYS A 74 -40.95 -0.50 10.16
C LYS A 74 -39.83 0.49 9.95
N GLU A 75 -39.69 1.39 10.92
CA GLU A 75 -38.44 2.09 11.16
C GLU A 75 -37.31 1.08 10.96
N LEU A 76 -36.39 1.43 10.07
CA LEU A 76 -35.23 0.59 9.76
C LEU A 76 -34.61 0.16 11.09
N PRO A 77 -34.33 -1.14 11.30
CA PRO A 77 -33.51 -1.51 12.42
C PRO A 77 -32.18 -0.80 12.21
N VAL A 78 -31.86 0.13 13.12
CA VAL A 78 -30.52 0.68 13.24
C VAL A 78 -29.63 -0.54 13.44
N LYS A 79 -28.97 -0.98 12.37
CA LYS A 79 -27.88 -1.94 12.51
C LYS A 79 -26.89 -1.24 13.42
N ASP A 80 -26.52 -1.87 14.53
CA ASP A 80 -25.37 -1.44 15.31
C ASP A 80 -24.15 -1.43 14.37
N ASP A 81 -23.88 -0.25 13.79
CA ASP A 81 -22.71 0.07 12.97
C ASP A 81 -21.40 -0.04 13.78
N ASP A 82 -21.51 -0.37 15.06
CA ASP A 82 -20.49 -0.17 16.07
C ASP A 82 -19.35 -1.18 16.07
N GLN A 83 -19.41 -2.29 15.34
CA GLN A 83 -18.35 -3.33 15.43
C GLN A 83 -17.48 -3.49 14.19
N ARG A 84 -17.99 -3.23 12.98
CA ARG A 84 -17.20 -3.40 11.74
C ARG A 84 -16.33 -2.19 11.39
N HIS A 85 -16.47 -1.09 12.13
CA HIS A 85 -15.78 0.17 11.85
C HIS A 85 -14.84 0.63 12.95
N ARG A 86 -14.74 -0.11 14.06
CA ARG A 86 -13.72 0.15 15.07
C ARG A 86 -12.36 -0.11 14.46
N ILE A 87 -11.51 0.90 14.51
CA ILE A 87 -10.10 0.77 14.22
C ILE A 87 -9.56 -0.03 15.41
N PRO A 88 -8.99 -1.23 15.21
CA PRO A 88 -8.36 -1.92 16.32
C PRO A 88 -7.26 -1.02 16.87
N THR A 89 -7.28 -0.76 18.17
CA THR A 89 -6.28 0.07 18.83
C THR A 89 -4.90 -0.55 18.65
N LEU A 90 -3.94 0.24 18.19
CA LEU A 90 -2.56 -0.22 18.15
C LEU A 90 -2.03 -0.15 19.59
N ASN A 91 -1.77 -1.30 20.22
CA ASN A 91 -1.13 -1.39 21.54
C ASN A 91 0.37 -1.08 21.42
N MET A 92 0.70 0.11 20.93
CA MET A 92 2.07 0.57 20.75
C MET A 92 2.12 2.09 20.96
N PRO A 93 3.17 2.61 21.63
CA PRO A 93 3.39 4.04 21.75
C PRO A 93 3.75 4.66 20.40
N LEU A 94 3.64 6.00 20.31
CA LEU A 94 3.94 6.77 19.10
C LEU A 94 5.33 6.44 18.52
N GLU A 95 6.36 6.36 19.36
CA GLU A 95 7.73 6.06 18.91
C GLU A 95 7.83 4.71 18.20
N GLY A 96 7.20 3.67 18.77
CA GLY A 96 7.15 2.35 18.16
C GLY A 96 6.38 2.35 16.83
N LEU A 97 5.26 3.09 16.76
CA LEU A 97 4.49 3.23 15.52
C LEU A 97 5.34 3.86 14.42
N LEU A 98 6.09 4.92 14.74
CA LEU A 98 6.97 5.60 13.77
C LEU A 98 8.10 4.69 13.30
N ASP A 99 8.66 3.87 14.19
CA ASP A 99 9.68 2.88 13.83
C ASP A 99 9.12 1.79 12.89
N VAL A 100 7.91 1.28 13.17
CA VAL A 100 7.25 0.33 12.27
C VAL A 100 6.92 0.99 10.93
N TYR A 101 6.43 2.22 10.94
CA TYR A 101 6.13 2.99 9.73
C TYR A 101 7.37 3.15 8.84
N ARG A 102 8.53 3.44 9.43
CA ARG A 102 9.79 3.63 8.68
C ARG A 102 10.35 2.34 8.09
N ASN A 103 10.19 1.21 8.78
CA ASN A 103 10.82 -0.04 8.37
C ASN A 103 9.89 -0.98 7.59
N SER A 104 8.60 -1.04 7.96
CA SER A 104 7.63 -2.00 7.41
C SER A 104 6.20 -1.46 7.55
N PRO A 105 5.86 -0.38 6.84
CA PRO A 105 4.59 0.30 7.05
C PRO A 105 3.36 -0.53 6.65
N ALA A 106 3.53 -1.56 5.82
CA ALA A 106 2.46 -2.50 5.47
C ALA A 106 1.87 -3.20 6.71
N LEU A 107 2.64 -3.36 7.79
CA LEU A 107 2.17 -3.95 9.05
C LEU A 107 1.16 -3.07 9.78
N LEU A 108 1.15 -1.76 9.51
CA LEU A 108 0.20 -0.82 10.10
C LEU A 108 -1.14 -0.78 9.36
N GLN A 109 -1.22 -1.34 8.14
CA GLN A 109 -2.42 -1.32 7.31
C GLN A 109 -3.69 -1.85 8.01
N PRO A 110 -3.67 -2.93 8.81
CA PRO A 110 -4.86 -3.42 9.52
C PRO A 110 -5.39 -2.43 10.57
N PHE A 111 -4.50 -1.63 11.15
CA PHE A 111 -4.76 -0.64 12.21
C PHE A 111 -4.94 0.77 11.66
N ALA A 112 -4.77 0.96 10.35
CA ALA A 112 -4.92 2.23 9.68
C ALA A 112 -6.30 2.36 9.03
N ARG A 113 -6.81 3.59 8.97
CA ARG A 113 -7.90 3.96 8.06
C ARG A 113 -7.43 5.00 7.06
N PRO A 114 -7.60 4.75 5.76
CA PRO A 114 -7.31 5.75 4.76
C PRO A 114 -8.36 6.86 4.84
N CYS A 115 -7.89 8.10 4.91
CA CYS A 115 -8.72 9.29 5.03
C CYS A 115 -8.29 10.37 4.04
N SER A 116 -9.21 11.28 3.76
CA SER A 116 -8.98 12.49 2.98
C SER A 116 -9.70 13.66 3.62
N ILE A 117 -9.34 14.87 3.21
CA ILE A 117 -10.03 16.10 3.62
C ILE A 117 -11.49 16.03 3.15
N SER A 118 -12.42 16.39 4.04
CA SER A 118 -13.85 16.35 3.77
C SER A 118 -14.25 17.37 2.69
N GLY A 119 -15.31 17.04 1.95
CA GLY A 119 -15.90 17.96 0.98
C GLY A 119 -16.28 19.32 1.60
N LYS A 120 -16.71 19.35 2.86
CA LYS A 120 -17.08 20.57 3.60
C LYS A 120 -15.88 21.49 3.86
N THR A 121 -14.74 20.89 4.20
CA THR A 121 -13.48 21.64 4.35
C THR A 121 -13.03 22.19 2.99
N LEU A 122 -13.22 21.42 1.92
CA LEU A 122 -12.86 21.83 0.56
C LEU A 122 -13.76 22.94 0.00
N SER A 123 -15.05 22.92 0.32
CA SER A 123 -16.02 23.96 -0.06
C SER A 123 -15.92 25.23 0.79
N GLY A 124 -15.17 25.19 1.90
CA GLY A 124 -15.02 26.31 2.83
C GLY A 124 -16.23 26.51 3.74
N GLU A 125 -17.12 25.50 3.86
CA GLU A 125 -18.25 25.52 4.79
C GLU A 125 -17.81 25.51 6.26
N ILE A 126 -16.62 24.95 6.51
CA ILE A 126 -16.02 24.88 7.84
C ILE A 126 -14.60 25.43 7.79
N SER A 127 -14.21 26.16 8.84
CA SER A 127 -12.87 26.73 9.01
C SER A 127 -11.83 25.71 9.45
N GLU A 128 -12.29 24.66 10.15
CA GLU A 128 -11.44 23.58 10.66
C GLU A 128 -11.21 22.53 9.59
N ILE A 129 -10.04 21.87 9.63
CA ILE A 129 -9.71 20.81 8.67
C ILE A 129 -10.32 19.50 9.18
N GLU A 130 -11.45 19.12 8.60
CA GLU A 130 -12.11 17.84 8.82
C GLU A 130 -11.60 16.79 7.84
N LEU A 131 -11.40 15.59 8.36
CA LEU A 131 -11.00 14.39 7.65
C LEU A 131 -12.14 13.37 7.67
N GLU A 132 -12.39 12.73 6.54
CA GLU A 132 -13.35 11.64 6.41
C GLU A 132 -12.69 10.39 5.83
N ILE A 133 -13.24 9.20 6.14
CA ILE A 133 -12.76 7.94 5.55
C ILE A 133 -12.87 8.03 4.02
N PHE A 134 -11.76 7.72 3.34
CA PHE A 134 -11.73 7.64 1.90
C PHE A 134 -10.74 6.56 1.47
N ALA A 135 -11.20 5.53 0.76
CA ALA A 135 -10.38 4.36 0.40
C ALA A 135 -9.12 4.71 -0.43
N GLN A 136 -9.21 5.76 -1.25
CA GLN A 136 -8.11 6.28 -2.06
C GLN A 136 -7.40 7.46 -1.37
N GLY A 137 -7.63 7.64 -0.07
CA GLY A 137 -6.97 8.66 0.74
C GLY A 137 -5.45 8.52 0.71
N THR A 138 -4.77 9.65 0.65
CA THR A 138 -3.30 9.76 0.68
C THR A 138 -2.74 9.79 2.10
N THR A 139 -3.60 9.76 3.11
CA THR A 139 -3.23 9.80 4.53
C THR A 139 -3.91 8.66 5.27
N TRP A 140 -3.23 8.13 6.27
CA TRP A 140 -3.73 7.14 7.22
C TRP A 140 -3.92 7.79 8.59
N VAL A 141 -5.03 7.45 9.23
CA VAL A 141 -5.28 7.70 10.64
C VAL A 141 -5.07 6.40 11.42
N ILE A 142 -4.30 6.46 12.49
CA ILE A 142 -4.03 5.33 13.39
C ILE A 142 -4.25 5.78 14.83
N GLU A 143 -4.92 4.94 15.62
CA GLU A 143 -5.08 5.14 17.07
C GLU A 143 -3.89 4.53 17.81
N THR A 144 -3.24 5.32 18.66
CA THR A 144 -2.14 4.87 19.53
C THR A 144 -2.65 4.30 20.85
N GLN A 145 -1.77 3.62 21.59
CA GLN A 145 -2.08 3.09 22.93
C GLN A 145 -2.57 4.18 23.90
N ASP A 146 -2.10 5.41 23.73
CA ASP A 146 -2.42 6.54 24.59
C ASP A 146 -3.80 7.16 24.26
N GLY A 147 -4.53 6.61 23.27
CA GLY A 147 -5.80 7.13 22.80
C GLY A 147 -5.67 8.35 21.88
N GLU A 148 -4.44 8.71 21.50
CA GLU A 148 -4.20 9.79 20.54
C GLU A 148 -4.30 9.27 19.10
N TRP A 149 -4.88 10.11 18.24
CA TRP A 149 -5.05 9.84 16.82
C TRP A 149 -3.93 10.48 16.02
N VAL A 150 -3.19 9.64 15.32
CA VAL A 150 -1.97 10.03 14.62
C VAL A 150 -2.20 9.95 13.11
N LEU A 151 -1.74 10.98 12.41
CA LEU A 151 -1.80 11.09 10.97
C LEU A 151 -0.42 10.79 10.39
N VAL A 152 -0.39 9.81 9.50
CA VAL A 152 0.79 9.45 8.71
C VAL A 152 0.42 9.42 7.23
N PRO A 153 1.30 9.85 6.32
CA PRO A 153 1.04 9.70 4.89
C PRO A 153 0.87 8.22 4.55
N ARG A 154 0.06 7.92 3.55
CA ARG A 154 -0.08 6.56 3.06
C ARG A 154 1.23 6.16 2.36
N PRO A 155 1.85 5.04 2.72
CA PRO A 155 3.05 4.55 2.06
C PRO A 155 2.81 4.32 0.57
N GLY A 156 3.77 4.75 -0.26
CA GLY A 156 3.74 4.59 -1.71
C GLY A 156 4.35 5.79 -2.43
N MET A 157 4.40 5.69 -3.76
CA MET A 157 4.89 6.78 -4.61
C MET A 157 3.77 7.79 -4.91
N LEU A 158 4.06 9.07 -4.71
CA LEU A 158 3.31 10.18 -5.26
C LEU A 158 3.57 10.29 -6.76
N GLN A 159 2.50 10.34 -7.54
CA GLN A 159 2.55 10.35 -9.00
C GLN A 159 2.06 11.68 -9.58
N ARG A 160 1.24 12.44 -8.84
CA ARG A 160 0.53 13.62 -9.34
C ARG A 160 0.66 14.80 -8.38
N GLN A 161 0.78 16.00 -8.92
CA GLN A 161 0.84 17.25 -8.14
C GLN A 161 -0.37 17.43 -7.22
N LYS A 162 -1.57 17.03 -7.65
CA LYS A 162 -2.78 17.08 -6.80
C LYS A 162 -2.66 16.27 -5.50
N GLN A 163 -1.87 15.18 -5.50
CA GLN A 163 -1.64 14.39 -4.30
C GLN A 163 -0.72 15.15 -3.33
N VAL A 164 0.28 15.85 -3.86
CA VAL A 164 1.17 16.76 -3.10
C VAL A 164 0.38 17.90 -2.49
N GLU A 165 -0.48 18.56 -3.27
CA GLU A 165 -1.36 19.64 -2.80
C GLU A 165 -2.33 19.18 -1.71
N GLY A 166 -2.89 17.97 -1.85
CA GLY A 166 -3.73 17.35 -0.83
C GLY A 166 -2.96 17.05 0.46
N LEU A 167 -1.73 16.55 0.36
CA LEU A 167 -0.85 16.33 1.50
C LEU A 167 -0.42 17.64 2.17
N GLY A 168 -0.10 18.69 1.40
CA GLY A 168 0.32 19.99 1.93
C GLY A 168 -0.74 20.71 2.80
N ARG A 169 -2.00 20.28 2.68
CA ARG A 169 -3.08 20.75 3.58
C ARG A 169 -3.01 20.08 4.96
N LEU A 170 -2.50 18.86 5.05
CA LEU A 170 -2.42 18.05 6.29
C LEU A 170 -1.02 18.02 6.91
N PHE A 171 0.01 18.19 6.09
CA PHE A 171 1.41 18.15 6.48
C PHE A 171 2.13 19.39 5.93
N GLU A 172 3.13 19.86 6.66
CA GLU A 172 4.10 20.83 6.16
C GLU A 172 5.12 20.08 5.29
N ILE A 173 5.34 20.56 4.07
CA ILE A 173 6.30 19.98 3.13
C ILE A 173 7.63 20.70 3.34
N SER A 174 8.60 20.04 3.96
CA SER A 174 9.89 20.64 4.28
C SER A 174 10.91 20.53 3.15
N VAL A 175 10.79 19.49 2.32
CA VAL A 175 11.63 19.24 1.15
C VAL A 175 10.72 18.94 -0.04
N ASP A 176 10.84 19.77 -1.09
CA ASP A 176 10.11 19.58 -2.34
C ASP A 176 10.98 18.80 -3.34
N GLY A 177 10.39 17.78 -3.96
CA GLY A 177 11.07 16.83 -4.82
C GLY A 177 10.36 16.66 -6.15
N VAL A 178 11.07 16.16 -7.16
CA VAL A 178 10.48 15.92 -8.48
C VAL A 178 9.65 14.64 -8.46
N LEU A 179 8.43 14.69 -9.01
CA LEU A 179 7.56 13.53 -9.14
C LEU A 179 8.01 12.61 -10.29
N PRO A 180 7.85 11.28 -10.19
CA PRO A 180 7.29 10.55 -9.03
C PRO A 180 8.26 10.51 -7.85
N ALA A 181 7.73 10.65 -6.64
CA ALA A 181 8.52 10.73 -5.40
C ALA A 181 7.89 9.92 -4.27
N GLU A 182 8.70 9.38 -3.37
CA GLU A 182 8.19 8.80 -2.13
C GLU A 182 8.02 9.86 -1.05
N VAL A 183 7.03 9.65 -0.18
CA VAL A 183 6.78 10.50 0.97
C VAL A 183 7.53 9.95 2.16
N GLU A 184 8.39 10.78 2.71
CA GLU A 184 9.04 10.48 3.97
C GLU A 184 8.36 11.23 5.11
N LEU A 185 8.03 10.50 6.16
CA LEU A 185 7.47 11.07 7.38
C LEU A 185 8.59 11.56 8.31
N LEU A 186 8.69 12.88 8.46
CA LEU A 186 9.59 13.51 9.43
C LEU A 186 8.92 13.61 10.80
N LYS A 187 7.67 14.11 10.82
CA LYS A 187 6.86 14.26 12.02
C LYS A 187 5.41 13.88 11.74
N ALA A 188 4.82 13.05 12.58
CA ALA A 188 3.41 12.71 12.44
C ALA A 188 2.50 13.88 12.82
N GLY A 189 1.37 13.99 12.10
CA GLY A 189 0.30 14.91 12.49
C GLY A 189 -0.54 14.30 13.61
N THR A 190 -1.30 15.13 14.29
CA THR A 190 -2.25 14.67 15.32
C THR A 190 -3.66 15.12 14.99
N ALA A 191 -4.62 14.29 15.34
CA ALA A 191 -6.03 14.49 15.07
C ALA A 191 -6.87 14.28 16.34
N THR A 192 -8.10 14.77 16.29
CA THR A 192 -9.12 14.56 17.33
C THR A 192 -10.35 13.93 16.69
N VAL A 193 -10.95 12.94 17.35
CA VAL A 193 -12.14 12.25 16.83
C VAL A 193 -13.36 13.14 16.95
N ILE A 194 -14.13 13.20 15.86
CA ILE A 194 -15.46 13.81 15.79
C ILE A 194 -16.51 12.71 15.86
N GLU A 195 -16.38 11.74 14.95
CA GLU A 195 -17.22 10.57 14.83
C GLU A 195 -16.31 9.34 14.89
N HIS A 196 -16.49 8.51 15.90
CA HIS A 196 -15.57 7.41 16.22
C HIS A 196 -15.27 6.55 15.00
N GLY A 197 -13.99 6.50 14.63
CA GLY A 197 -13.51 5.69 13.51
C GLY A 197 -13.91 6.19 12.12
N ARG A 198 -14.62 7.33 12.00
CA ARG A 198 -15.18 7.84 10.73
C ARG A 198 -14.73 9.25 10.35
N ARG A 199 -14.63 10.15 11.33
CA ARG A 199 -14.31 11.56 11.10
C ARG A 199 -13.42 12.13 12.16
N TRP A 200 -12.49 12.99 11.74
CA TRP A 200 -11.49 13.59 12.62
C TRP A 200 -11.24 15.05 12.28
N TYR A 201 -10.96 15.89 13.29
CA TYR A 201 -10.39 17.22 13.08
C TYR A 201 -8.88 17.17 13.23
N LEU A 202 -8.17 17.83 12.31
CA LEU A 202 -6.73 18.03 12.40
C LEU A 202 -6.40 18.94 13.60
N LYS A 203 -5.62 18.45 14.55
CA LYS A 203 -5.14 19.22 15.71
C LYS A 203 -3.80 19.88 15.41
N HIS A 204 -2.84 19.10 14.94
CA HIS A 204 -1.53 19.60 14.52
C HIS A 204 -1.12 18.97 13.19
N LYS A 205 -0.61 19.81 12.28
CA LYS A 205 0.01 19.35 11.04
C LYS A 205 1.24 18.52 11.37
N GLY A 206 1.44 17.45 10.60
CA GLY A 206 2.70 16.73 10.57
C GLY A 206 3.69 17.42 9.64
N GLU A 207 4.86 16.81 9.47
CA GLU A 207 5.92 17.27 8.57
C GLU A 207 6.37 16.10 7.69
N VAL A 208 6.47 16.34 6.39
CA VAL A 208 6.86 15.35 5.40
C VAL A 208 7.89 15.90 4.42
N GLY A 209 8.83 15.05 4.01
CA GLY A 209 9.72 15.30 2.88
C GLY A 209 9.23 14.56 1.64
N ILE A 210 9.34 15.19 0.47
CA ILE A 210 9.04 14.57 -0.83
C ILE A 210 10.37 14.34 -1.53
N GLN A 211 10.71 13.08 -1.83
CA GLN A 211 12.02 12.75 -2.38
C GLN A 211 11.93 11.76 -3.55
N ALA A 212 12.63 12.08 -4.63
CA ALA A 212 12.54 11.38 -5.92
C ALA A 212 13.27 10.01 -5.94
N ASP A 213 14.27 9.80 -5.07
CA ASP A 213 15.10 8.59 -5.08
C ASP A 213 15.11 7.86 -3.70
N PRO A 214 14.41 6.72 -3.57
CA PRO A 214 14.35 5.94 -2.33
C PRO A 214 15.64 5.16 -2.03
N LEU A 215 16.44 4.81 -3.07
CA LEU A 215 17.69 4.08 -2.89
C LEU A 215 18.76 4.99 -2.32
N GLN A 216 18.84 6.22 -2.83
CA GLN A 216 19.80 7.21 -2.40
C GLN A 216 19.67 7.51 -0.90
N ARG A 217 18.45 7.58 -0.37
CA ARG A 217 18.22 7.82 1.06
C ARG A 217 18.42 6.60 1.95
N SER A 218 18.09 5.39 1.48
CA SER A 218 18.46 4.16 2.21
C SER A 218 19.97 4.10 2.45
N ILE A 219 20.75 4.56 1.47
CA ILE A 219 22.20 4.68 1.57
C ILE A 219 22.60 5.81 2.52
N GLU A 220 22.03 7.01 2.40
CA GLU A 220 22.32 8.15 3.29
C GLU A 220 21.97 7.86 4.75
N ASN A 221 20.81 7.26 5.03
CA ASN A 221 20.41 6.89 6.39
C ASN A 221 21.30 5.77 6.97
N ARG A 222 21.76 4.83 6.13
CA ARG A 222 22.73 3.81 6.55
C ARG A 222 24.10 4.43 6.83
N LEU A 223 24.52 5.41 6.03
CA LEU A 223 25.74 6.18 6.26
C LEU A 223 25.66 6.96 7.57
N LEU A 224 24.61 7.74 7.78
CA LEU A 224 24.42 8.53 9.01
C LEU A 224 24.41 7.64 10.27
N ARG A 225 23.75 6.48 10.21
CA ARG A 225 23.77 5.50 11.31
C ARG A 225 25.14 4.88 11.54
N LEU A 226 25.93 4.68 10.48
CA LEU A 226 27.30 4.17 10.59
C LEU A 226 28.22 5.23 11.17
N GLU A 227 28.08 6.48 10.76
CA GLU A 227 28.82 7.63 11.30
C GLU A 227 28.54 7.80 12.80
N GLN A 228 27.28 7.79 13.21
CA GLN A 228 26.91 7.85 14.64
C GLN A 228 27.47 6.69 15.45
N LYS A 229 27.49 5.47 14.89
CA LYS A 229 28.09 4.31 15.54
C LYS A 229 29.61 4.42 15.63
N LEU A 230 30.24 5.00 14.63
CA LEU A 230 31.69 5.19 14.58
C LEU A 230 32.11 6.26 15.60
N GLU A 231 31.41 7.39 15.67
CA GLU A 231 31.62 8.42 16.70
C GLU A 231 31.44 7.85 18.12
N ALA A 232 30.40 7.04 18.34
CA ALA A 232 30.20 6.37 19.62
C ALA A 232 31.34 5.38 19.96
N PHE A 233 31.89 4.70 18.94
CA PHE A 233 33.02 3.78 19.12
C PHE A 233 34.32 4.54 19.44
N GLU A 234 34.60 5.62 18.74
CA GLU A 234 35.77 6.48 18.96
C GLU A 234 35.74 7.12 20.36
N GLN A 235 34.57 7.55 20.82
CA GLN A 235 34.36 8.06 22.19
C GLN A 235 34.53 6.96 23.26
N SER A 236 34.16 5.71 22.96
CA SER A 236 34.37 4.58 23.88
C SER A 236 35.83 4.13 23.96
N THR A 237 36.64 4.40 22.94
CA THR A 237 38.05 3.99 22.86
C THR A 237 38.99 5.02 23.51
N THR A 238 38.53 6.26 23.72
CA THR A 238 39.30 7.35 24.35
C THR A 238 39.20 7.39 25.88
N ILE A 239 38.41 6.50 26.50
CA ILE A 239 38.20 6.43 27.97
C ILE A 239 39.03 5.30 28.64
N ASN A 240 39.90 4.60 27.91
CA ASN A 240 40.86 3.63 28.50
C ASN A 240 42.31 4.12 28.44
#